data_AF-A0A1B1Y8L2-F1
#
_entry.id   AF-A0A1B1Y8L2-F1
#
_cell.length_a   1.000
_cell.length_b   1.000
_cell.length_c   1.000
_cell.angle_alpha   90.00
_cell.angle_beta   90.00
_cell.angle_gamma   90.00
#
_symmetry.space_group_name_H-M   'P 1'
#
loop_
_entity.id
_entity.type
_entity.pdbx_description
1 polymer ?
#
loop_
_entity_poly.entity_id
_entity_poly.type
_entity_poly.pdbx_seq_one_letter_code
_entity_poly.pdbx_strand_id
1 'polypeptide(L)'
;MDLNSTGFKKFMAMAYGLGGAVVILGALFKLMHWPHSSEMLVIGLGTEAVIFVISAFEPLPKEELDWALVYPELTGSGSSSKKKKEETPEGVLTKKIDEMLAASNLDANVINKLTTSMNNLSDAAKQIGESSGSVADTSKYNKEINAAANHLEKINAMYATQEDSMNKVQSAQMEVLSNQTKLVNSVSEKSEELTRQMESLSKNIASLNSVYGGMLSAMGNK
;
A
#
# COMPACT_ATOMS: atom_id res chain seq x y z
N MET A 1 25.09 -4.20 31.75
CA MET A 1 24.77 -5.17 30.68
C MET A 1 25.53 -4.73 29.46
N ASP A 2 26.48 -5.53 28.98
CA ASP A 2 27.27 -5.18 27.80
C ASP A 2 26.38 -5.21 26.55
N LEU A 3 26.01 -4.02 26.07
CA LEU A 3 25.20 -3.79 24.87
C LEU A 3 25.87 -4.28 23.56
N ASN A 4 27.11 -4.78 23.63
CA ASN A 4 27.85 -5.32 22.50
C ASN A 4 28.04 -6.86 22.57
N SER A 5 27.36 -7.54 23.49
CA SER A 5 27.40 -9.00 23.57
C SER A 5 26.67 -9.63 22.38
N THR A 6 27.30 -10.62 21.73
CA THR A 6 26.72 -11.42 20.64
C THR A 6 25.38 -12.05 21.03
N GLY A 7 25.16 -12.31 22.33
CA GLY A 7 23.88 -12.80 22.86
C GLY A 7 22.77 -11.73 22.84
N PHE A 8 23.10 -10.48 23.18
CA PHE A 8 22.15 -9.36 23.18
C PHE A 8 21.65 -9.05 21.76
N LYS A 9 22.55 -9.05 20.77
CA LYS A 9 22.18 -8.85 19.35
C LYS A 9 21.26 -9.95 18.82
N LYS A 10 21.53 -11.21 19.17
CA LYS A 10 20.66 -12.35 18.80
C LYS A 10 19.29 -12.27 19.48
N PHE A 11 19.26 -11.87 20.75
CA PHE A 11 18.03 -11.63 21.47
C PHE A 11 17.21 -10.51 20.82
N MET A 12 17.85 -9.40 20.44
CA MET A 12 17.15 -8.31 19.75
C MET A 12 16.63 -8.71 18.37
N ALA A 13 17.43 -9.40 17.56
CA ALA A 13 16.96 -9.94 16.28
C ALA A 13 15.72 -10.84 16.45
N MET A 14 15.68 -11.67 17.50
CA MET A 14 14.53 -12.50 17.84
C MET A 14 13.34 -11.66 18.35
N ALA A 15 13.59 -10.63 19.15
CA ALA A 15 12.57 -9.74 19.67
C ALA A 15 11.88 -8.93 18.55
N TYR A 16 12.62 -8.39 17.58
CA TYR A 16 12.02 -7.73 16.39
C TYR A 16 11.16 -8.71 15.58
N GLY A 17 11.63 -9.94 15.37
CA GLY A 17 10.88 -10.96 14.63
C GLY A 17 9.58 -11.38 15.33
N LEU A 18 9.63 -11.57 16.65
CA LEU A 18 8.46 -11.92 17.45
C LEU A 18 7.50 -10.74 17.63
N GLY A 19 8.01 -9.53 17.84
CA GLY A 19 7.21 -8.30 17.92
C GLY A 19 6.43 -8.05 16.64
N GLY A 20 7.11 -8.10 15.49
CA GLY A 20 6.48 -7.97 14.18
C GLY A 20 5.40 -9.02 13.92
N ALA A 21 5.59 -10.27 14.36
CA ALA A 21 4.57 -11.30 14.23
C ALA A 21 3.28 -10.97 15.03
N VAL A 22 3.42 -10.44 16.24
CA VAL A 22 2.26 -10.01 17.07
C VAL A 22 1.55 -8.81 16.43
N VAL A 23 2.29 -7.86 15.86
CA VAL A 23 1.72 -6.71 15.12
C VAL A 23 0.93 -7.16 13.89
N ILE A 24 1.49 -8.07 13.09
CA ILE A 24 0.84 -8.60 11.89
C ILE A 24 -0.44 -9.35 12.26
N LEU A 25 -0.44 -10.12 13.35
CA LEU A 25 -1.65 -10.78 13.86
C LEU A 25 -2.71 -9.76 14.33
N GLY A 26 -2.31 -8.69 15.01
CA GLY A 26 -3.23 -7.61 15.39
C GLY A 26 -3.84 -6.89 14.19
N ALA A 27 -3.03 -6.60 13.17
CA ALA A 27 -3.51 -6.01 11.92
C ALA A 27 -4.47 -6.96 11.18
N LEU A 28 -4.16 -8.26 11.12
CA LEU A 28 -5.02 -9.27 10.52
C LEU A 28 -6.39 -9.34 11.21
N PHE A 29 -6.43 -9.33 12.54
CA PHE A 29 -7.68 -9.32 13.30
C PHE A 29 -8.52 -8.07 13.00
N LYS A 30 -7.87 -6.90 12.86
CA LYS A 30 -8.54 -5.65 12.52
C LYS A 30 -9.13 -5.69 11.11
N LEU A 31 -8.42 -6.27 10.15
CA LEU A 31 -8.91 -6.42 8.76
C LEU A 31 -10.06 -7.42 8.66
N MET A 32 -10.00 -8.53 9.40
CA MET A 32 -11.03 -9.57 9.39
C MET A 32 -12.25 -9.25 10.27
N HIS A 33 -12.27 -8.09 10.94
CA HIS A 33 -13.36 -7.64 11.83
C HIS A 33 -13.73 -8.65 12.92
N TRP A 34 -12.76 -9.43 13.40
CA TRP A 34 -12.99 -10.38 14.47
C TRP A 34 -13.29 -9.68 15.81
N PRO A 35 -14.06 -10.31 16.71
CA PRO A 35 -14.31 -9.76 18.04
C PRO A 35 -12.99 -9.54 18.78
N HIS A 36 -12.91 -8.49 19.60
CA HIS A 36 -11.68 -8.06 20.30
C HIS A 36 -10.51 -7.63 19.39
N SER A 37 -10.75 -7.38 18.10
CA SER A 37 -9.69 -6.96 17.15
C SER A 37 -8.95 -5.67 17.54
N SER A 38 -9.65 -4.69 18.12
CA SER A 38 -9.04 -3.45 18.59
C SER A 38 -8.09 -3.68 19.77
N GLU A 39 -8.42 -4.58 20.70
CA GLU A 39 -7.58 -4.92 21.84
C GLU A 39 -6.30 -5.64 21.38
N MET A 40 -6.43 -6.61 20.46
CA MET A 40 -5.28 -7.31 19.87
C MET A 40 -4.36 -6.36 19.09
N LEU A 41 -4.92 -5.40 18.35
CA LEU A 41 -4.12 -4.40 17.63
C LEU A 41 -3.34 -3.48 18.59
N VAL A 42 -3.97 -3.06 19.69
CA VAL A 42 -3.31 -2.25 20.72
C VAL A 42 -2.17 -3.02 21.37
N ILE A 43 -2.35 -4.32 21.63
CA ILE A 43 -1.28 -5.18 22.16
C ILE A 43 -0.12 -5.31 21.17
N GLY A 44 -0.42 -5.51 19.88
CA GLY A 44 0.62 -5.59 18.84
C GLY A 44 1.41 -4.29 18.73
N LEU A 45 0.74 -3.17 18.54
CA LEU A 45 1.39 -1.85 18.43
C LEU A 45 2.11 -1.46 19.73
N GLY A 46 1.57 -1.81 20.89
CA GLY A 46 2.22 -1.59 22.19
C GLY A 46 3.51 -2.41 22.35
N THR A 47 3.51 -3.66 21.89
CA THR A 47 4.71 -4.51 21.87
C THR A 47 5.80 -3.89 21.00
N GLU A 48 5.43 -3.39 19.82
CA GLU A 48 6.35 -2.73 18.90
C GLU A 48 6.92 -1.42 19.48
N ALA A 49 6.09 -0.62 20.14
CA ALA A 49 6.54 0.60 20.80
C ALA A 49 7.59 0.32 21.89
N VAL A 50 7.43 -0.76 22.67
CA VAL A 50 8.42 -1.17 23.67
C VAL A 50 9.72 -1.61 23.01
N ILE A 51 9.64 -2.41 21.95
CA ILE A 51 10.83 -2.86 21.20
C ILE A 51 11.59 -1.66 20.62
N PHE A 52 10.90 -0.68 20.04
CA PHE A 52 11.52 0.55 19.52
C PHE A 52 12.19 1.41 20.59
N VAL A 53 11.59 1.50 21.78
CA VAL A 53 12.21 2.25 22.88
C VAL A 53 13.49 1.56 23.34
N ILE A 54 13.50 0.23 23.43
CA ILE A 54 14.72 -0.50 23.84
C ILE A 54 15.76 -0.47 22.71
N SER A 55 15.35 -0.51 21.44
CA SER A 55 16.25 -0.40 20.28
C SER A 55 16.94 0.96 20.19
N ALA A 56 16.29 2.03 20.66
CA ALA A 56 16.88 3.37 20.65
C ALA A 56 18.15 3.47 21.52
N PHE A 57 18.34 2.55 22.47
CA PHE A 57 19.54 2.45 23.30
C PHE A 57 20.58 1.48 22.73
N GLU A 58 20.29 0.79 21.62
CA GLU A 58 21.26 -0.04 20.92
C GLU A 58 22.19 0.86 20.08
N PRO A 59 23.52 0.71 20.20
CA PRO A 59 24.43 1.45 19.34
C PRO A 59 24.17 1.05 17.89
N LEU A 60 23.80 2.03 17.06
CA LEU A 60 23.59 1.87 15.62
C LEU A 60 24.68 0.95 15.05
N PRO A 61 24.31 -0.19 14.42
CA PRO A 61 25.30 -1.02 13.76
C PRO A 61 25.98 -0.13 12.71
N LYS A 62 27.26 0.14 12.93
CA LYS A 62 28.16 0.69 11.91
C LYS A 62 28.40 -0.39 10.86
N GLU A 63 27.35 -0.81 10.18
CA GLU A 63 27.49 -1.47 8.90
C GLU A 63 27.41 -0.34 7.88
N GLU A 64 28.52 0.40 7.79
CA GLU A 64 28.79 1.22 6.62
C GLU A 64 28.78 0.25 5.44
N LEU A 65 27.64 0.17 4.75
CA LEU A 65 27.57 -0.51 3.47
C LEU A 65 28.70 0.09 2.63
N ASP A 66 29.68 -0.72 2.26
CA ASP A 66 30.87 -0.24 1.57
C ASP A 66 30.51 0.11 0.12
N TRP A 67 29.80 1.22 -0.04
CA TRP A 67 29.35 1.76 -1.32
C TRP A 67 30.53 2.04 -2.26
N ALA A 68 31.75 2.07 -1.73
CA ALA A 68 33.00 2.14 -2.50
C ALA A 68 33.19 0.95 -3.46
N LEU A 69 32.58 -0.20 -3.18
CA LEU A 69 32.64 -1.37 -4.06
C LEU A 69 31.78 -1.19 -5.33
N VAL A 70 30.75 -0.35 -5.27
CA VAL A 70 29.77 -0.14 -6.36
C VAL A 70 29.93 1.24 -7.01
N TYR A 71 30.34 2.25 -6.26
CA TYR A 71 30.60 3.61 -6.71
C TYR A 71 31.90 4.15 -6.08
N PRO A 72 33.08 3.85 -6.68
CA PRO A 72 34.36 4.30 -6.15
C PRO A 72 34.51 5.83 -6.06
N GLU A 73 33.71 6.59 -6.83
CA GLU A 73 33.71 8.05 -6.90
C GLU A 73 33.27 8.76 -5.59
N LEU A 74 32.62 8.07 -4.66
CA LEU A 74 32.16 8.67 -3.38
C LEU A 74 33.18 8.55 -2.24
N THR A 75 34.30 7.87 -2.46
CA THR A 75 35.35 7.67 -1.45
C THR A 75 36.19 8.92 -1.16
N GLY A 76 35.96 10.01 -1.90
CA GLY A 76 36.74 11.25 -1.81
C GLY A 76 36.31 12.26 -0.74
N SER A 77 35.19 12.08 -0.02
CA SER A 77 34.71 13.09 0.92
C SER A 77 34.21 12.48 2.23
N GLY A 78 35.11 12.31 3.20
CA GLY A 78 34.71 12.07 4.59
C GLY A 78 35.58 11.12 5.39
N SER A 79 36.78 11.59 5.76
CA SER A 79 37.55 11.16 6.93
C SER A 79 38.36 9.85 6.90
N SER A 80 39.67 10.05 7.12
CA SER A 80 40.66 9.14 7.72
C SER A 80 41.50 8.22 6.81
N SER A 81 42.69 8.74 6.50
CA SER A 81 43.99 8.04 6.43
C SER A 81 44.23 6.99 5.34
N LYS A 82 44.77 7.45 4.19
CA LYS A 82 46.14 7.14 3.73
C LYS A 82 46.45 7.81 2.40
N LYS A 83 47.61 8.49 2.33
CA LYS A 83 48.23 8.97 1.09
C LYS A 83 48.24 7.87 0.02
N LYS A 84 47.54 8.07 -1.09
CA LYS A 84 47.89 7.54 -2.41
C LYS A 84 47.75 8.67 -3.42
N LYS A 85 48.77 8.82 -4.27
CA LYS A 85 48.82 9.79 -5.38
C LYS A 85 47.53 9.68 -6.20
N GLU A 86 46.78 10.77 -6.27
CA GLU A 86 45.68 10.93 -7.21
C GLU A 86 46.23 10.93 -8.64
N GLU A 87 45.83 9.96 -9.43
CA GLU A 87 45.93 10.05 -10.90
C GLU A 87 44.64 10.68 -11.38
N THR A 88 44.72 11.92 -11.87
CA THR A 88 43.57 12.60 -12.47
C THR A 88 43.11 11.86 -13.74
N PRO A 89 41.82 11.90 -14.11
CA PRO A 89 41.31 11.25 -15.33
C PRO A 89 42.06 11.68 -16.59
N GLU A 90 42.50 12.93 -16.64
CA GLU A 90 43.37 13.48 -17.69
C GLU A 90 44.74 12.82 -17.70
N GLY A 91 45.34 12.59 -16.53
CA GLY A 91 46.65 11.93 -16.40
C GLY A 91 46.64 10.46 -16.83
N VAL A 92 45.53 9.74 -16.61
CA VAL A 92 45.36 8.36 -17.10
C VAL A 92 45.25 8.33 -18.62
N LEU A 93 44.53 9.29 -19.21
CA LEU A 93 44.37 9.39 -20.66
C LEU A 93 45.69 9.79 -21.35
N THR A 94 46.40 10.78 -20.81
CA THR A 94 47.70 11.22 -21.34
C THR A 94 48.75 10.11 -21.24
N LYS A 95 48.84 9.41 -20.10
CA LYS A 95 49.74 8.26 -19.95
C LYS A 95 49.45 7.15 -20.94
N LYS A 96 48.17 6.87 -21.20
CA LYS A 96 47.76 5.82 -22.13
C LYS A 96 48.03 6.19 -23.59
N ILE A 97 47.96 7.47 -23.93
CA ILE A 97 48.37 7.99 -25.23
C ILE A 97 49.90 7.89 -25.38
N ASP A 98 50.67 8.26 -24.37
CA ASP A 98 52.13 8.16 -24.38
C ASP A 98 52.61 6.70 -24.47
N GLU A 99 51.95 5.76 -23.79
CA GLU A 99 52.21 4.32 -23.91
C GLU A 99 51.89 3.78 -25.32
N MET A 100 50.81 4.24 -25.95
CA MET A 100 50.45 3.86 -27.33
C MET A 100 51.40 4.48 -28.37
N LEU A 101 51.94 5.68 -28.09
CA LEU A 101 52.91 6.36 -28.95
C LEU A 101 54.31 5.73 -28.85
N ALA A 102 54.71 5.32 -27.65
CA ALA A 102 55.99 4.66 -27.40
C ALA A 102 56.05 3.22 -27.96
N ALA A 103 54.91 2.52 -28.07
CA ALA A 103 54.82 1.14 -28.57
C ALA A 103 54.84 0.99 -30.11
N SER A 104 55.36 1.99 -30.82
CA SER A 104 55.21 2.18 -32.28
C SER A 104 55.47 0.95 -33.17
N ASN A 105 54.39 0.38 -33.70
CA ASN A 105 54.18 0.34 -35.16
C ASN A 105 52.93 1.18 -35.43
N LEU A 106 53.10 2.50 -35.56
CA LEU A 106 52.02 3.44 -35.86
C LEU A 106 51.55 3.25 -37.31
N ASP A 107 50.68 2.26 -37.49
CA ASP A 107 49.90 2.06 -38.71
C ASP A 107 48.99 3.28 -38.92
N ALA A 108 48.97 3.82 -40.15
CA ALA A 108 48.10 4.92 -40.57
C ALA A 108 46.62 4.65 -40.26
N ASN A 109 46.24 3.37 -40.16
CA ASN A 109 44.91 2.94 -39.75
C ASN A 109 44.57 3.33 -38.29
N VAL A 110 45.55 3.30 -37.37
CA VAL A 110 45.34 3.67 -35.95
C VAL A 110 45.14 5.18 -35.81
N ILE A 111 45.90 5.98 -36.56
CA ILE A 111 45.75 7.45 -36.57
C ILE A 111 44.39 7.85 -37.15
N ASN A 112 43.93 7.17 -38.21
CA ASN A 112 42.61 7.39 -38.78
C ASN A 112 41.47 6.99 -37.83
N LYS A 113 41.63 5.89 -37.08
CA LYS A 113 40.66 5.46 -36.05
C LYS A 113 40.60 6.45 -34.89
N LEU A 114 41.74 6.96 -34.43
CA LEU A 114 41.80 7.96 -33.37
C LEU A 114 41.15 9.28 -33.81
N THR A 115 41.44 9.73 -35.04
CA THR A 115 40.83 10.93 -35.63
C THR A 115 39.30 10.77 -35.74
N THR A 116 38.84 9.61 -36.22
CA THR A 116 37.40 9.28 -36.26
C THR A 116 36.79 9.28 -34.86
N SER A 117 37.48 8.72 -33.86
CA SER A 117 36.98 8.69 -32.48
C SER A 117 36.90 10.08 -31.85
N MET A 118 37.86 10.96 -32.13
CA MET A 118 37.84 12.35 -31.65
C MET A 118 36.72 13.17 -32.32
N ASN A 119 36.48 12.96 -33.62
CA ASN A 119 35.37 13.59 -34.33
C ASN A 119 34.01 13.12 -33.80
N ASN A 120 33.84 11.81 -33.61
CA ASN A 120 32.61 11.25 -33.03
C ASN A 120 32.35 11.77 -31.61
N LEU A 121 33.41 11.94 -30.80
CA LEU A 121 33.28 12.51 -29.45
C LEU A 121 32.90 13.99 -29.50
N SER A 122 33.50 14.76 -30.42
CA SER A 122 33.13 16.17 -30.67
C SER A 122 31.67 16.30 -31.10
N ASP A 123 31.20 15.42 -31.99
CA ASP A 123 29.82 15.45 -32.47
C ASP A 123 28.82 15.05 -31.38
N ALA A 124 29.15 14.05 -30.55
CA ALA A 124 28.36 13.69 -29.37
C ALA A 124 28.32 14.84 -28.35
N ALA A 125 29.44 15.54 -28.11
CA ALA A 125 29.49 16.68 -27.22
C ALA A 125 28.67 17.88 -27.74
N LYS A 126 28.69 18.12 -29.07
CA LYS A 126 27.81 19.11 -29.70
C LYS A 126 26.33 18.74 -29.57
N GLN A 127 26.00 17.47 -29.76
CA GLN A 127 24.62 16.97 -29.61
C GLN A 127 24.13 17.02 -28.15
N ILE A 128 25.03 16.87 -27.18
CA ILE A 128 24.77 17.14 -25.76
C ILE A 128 24.56 18.65 -25.51
N GLY A 129 25.37 19.51 -26.15
CA GLY A 129 25.18 20.96 -26.11
C GLY A 129 23.84 21.42 -26.72
N GLU A 130 23.38 20.76 -27.78
CA GLU A 130 22.08 21.03 -28.42
C GLU A 130 20.89 20.48 -27.61
N SER A 131 21.03 19.32 -26.95
CA SER A 131 19.98 18.73 -26.09
C SER A 131 19.84 19.41 -24.72
N SER A 132 20.86 20.16 -24.29
CA SER A 132 20.78 21.06 -23.11
C SER A 132 19.86 22.29 -23.32
N GLY A 133 19.38 22.54 -24.55
CA GLY A 133 18.64 23.77 -24.93
C GLY A 133 17.19 23.58 -25.36
N SER A 134 16.57 22.42 -25.14
CA SER A 134 15.22 22.12 -25.62
C SER A 134 14.13 22.77 -24.73
N VAL A 135 13.64 23.94 -25.14
CA VAL A 135 12.39 24.55 -24.62
C VAL A 135 11.21 23.55 -24.67
N ALA A 136 11.25 22.58 -25.58
CA ALA A 136 10.25 21.54 -25.74
C ALA A 136 10.16 20.60 -24.52
N ASP A 137 11.29 20.23 -23.90
CA ASP A 137 11.28 19.35 -22.73
C ASP A 137 10.83 20.08 -21.46
N THR A 138 11.18 21.35 -21.32
CA THR A 138 10.66 22.22 -20.25
C THR A 138 9.15 22.46 -20.43
N SER A 139 8.69 22.68 -21.66
CA SER A 139 7.26 22.84 -21.98
C SER A 139 6.48 21.56 -21.68
N LYS A 140 7.02 20.39 -22.05
CA LYS A 140 6.42 19.09 -21.75
C LYS A 140 6.37 18.83 -20.25
N TYR A 141 7.45 19.11 -19.52
CA TYR A 141 7.47 19.02 -18.06
C TYR A 141 6.42 19.91 -17.40
N ASN A 142 6.30 21.17 -17.83
CA ASN A 142 5.26 22.09 -17.35
C ASN A 142 3.85 21.58 -17.65
N LYS A 143 3.64 20.97 -18.82
CA LYS A 143 2.35 20.38 -19.20
C LYS A 143 1.99 19.19 -18.30
N GLU A 144 2.95 18.31 -18.01
CA GLU A 144 2.76 17.16 -17.11
C GLU A 144 2.52 17.60 -15.66
N ILE A 145 3.23 18.63 -15.18
CA ILE A 145 2.99 19.20 -13.84
C ILE A 145 1.60 19.82 -13.73
N ASN A 146 1.16 20.57 -14.74
CA ASN A 146 -0.21 21.12 -14.76
C ASN A 146 -1.26 20.01 -14.86
N ALA A 147 -1.00 18.93 -15.61
CA ALA A 147 -1.88 17.77 -15.64
C ALA A 147 -1.97 17.08 -14.27
N ALA A 148 -0.83 16.90 -13.59
CA ALA A 148 -0.78 16.32 -12.25
C ALA A 148 -1.51 17.20 -11.21
N ALA A 149 -1.34 18.53 -11.28
CA ALA A 149 -2.07 19.46 -10.42
C ALA A 149 -3.60 19.35 -10.61
N ASN A 150 -4.06 19.29 -11.86
CA ASN A 150 -5.48 19.06 -12.18
C ASN A 150 -5.97 17.69 -11.67
N HIS A 151 -5.14 16.65 -11.74
CA HIS A 151 -5.48 15.34 -11.20
C HIS A 151 -5.61 15.36 -9.67
N LEU A 152 -4.73 16.06 -8.96
CA LEU A 152 -4.82 16.22 -7.52
C LEU A 152 -6.05 17.03 -7.09
N GLU A 153 -6.39 18.09 -7.83
CA GLU A 153 -7.63 18.85 -7.59
C GLU A 153 -8.87 17.96 -7.76
N LYS A 154 -8.89 17.13 -8.82
CA LYS A 154 -9.97 16.15 -9.02
C LYS A 154 -10.05 15.11 -7.91
N ILE A 155 -8.93 14.65 -7.37
CA ILE A 155 -8.90 13.72 -6.23
C ILE A 155 -9.51 14.38 -4.99
N ASN A 156 -9.16 15.63 -4.69
CA ASN A 156 -9.74 16.37 -3.56
C ASN A 156 -11.24 16.57 -3.73
N ALA A 157 -11.69 16.95 -4.94
CA ALA A 157 -13.11 17.05 -5.26
C ALA A 157 -13.82 15.69 -5.11
N MET A 158 -13.18 14.60 -5.55
CA MET A 158 -13.73 13.25 -5.38
C MET A 158 -13.91 12.89 -3.91
N TYR A 159 -12.91 13.15 -3.06
CA TYR A 159 -13.01 12.90 -1.62
C TYR A 159 -14.18 13.63 -0.97
N ALA A 160 -14.38 14.91 -1.29
CA ALA A 160 -15.52 15.68 -0.79
C ALA A 160 -16.86 15.08 -1.24
N THR A 161 -16.97 14.66 -2.50
CA THR A 161 -18.21 14.02 -3.02
C THR A 161 -18.42 12.59 -2.50
N GLN A 162 -17.35 11.88 -2.16
CA GLN A 162 -17.39 10.53 -1.60
C GLN A 162 -18.03 10.55 -0.21
N GLU A 163 -17.66 11.52 0.63
CA GLU A 163 -18.22 11.69 1.97
C GLU A 163 -19.73 11.98 1.92
N ASP A 164 -20.17 12.92 1.06
CA ASP A 164 -21.59 13.21 0.85
C ASP A 164 -22.35 11.99 0.29
N SER A 165 -21.74 11.24 -0.64
CA SER A 165 -22.33 10.02 -1.18
C SER A 165 -22.45 8.92 -0.12
N MET A 166 -21.43 8.75 0.74
CA MET A 166 -21.48 7.81 1.86
C MET A 166 -22.59 8.19 2.85
N ASN A 167 -22.75 9.48 3.18
CA ASN A 167 -23.81 9.94 4.06
C ASN A 167 -25.21 9.69 3.46
N LYS A 168 -25.38 9.92 2.16
CA LYS A 168 -26.63 9.60 1.45
C LYS A 168 -26.92 8.10 1.43
N VAL A 169 -25.91 7.26 1.15
CA VAL A 169 -26.05 5.79 1.18
C VAL A 169 -26.38 5.30 2.58
N GLN A 170 -25.71 5.82 3.61
CA GLN A 170 -25.98 5.50 5.02
C GLN A 170 -27.44 5.84 5.40
N SER A 171 -27.90 7.02 5.00
CA SER A 171 -29.26 7.49 5.28
C SER A 171 -30.31 6.64 4.57
N ALA A 172 -30.10 6.36 3.27
CA ALA A 172 -30.97 5.48 2.50
C ALA A 172 -31.00 4.05 3.06
N GLN A 173 -29.85 3.53 3.51
CA GLN A 173 -29.77 2.20 4.11
C GLN A 173 -30.50 2.14 5.46
N MET A 174 -30.44 3.20 6.28
CA MET A 174 -31.20 3.31 7.51
C MET A 174 -32.71 3.35 7.25
N GLU A 175 -33.14 4.08 6.22
CA GLU A 175 -34.54 4.11 5.80
C GLU A 175 -35.04 2.73 5.33
N VAL A 176 -34.23 2.03 4.51
CA VAL A 176 -34.52 0.67 4.08
C VAL A 176 -34.66 -0.28 5.27
N LEU A 177 -33.72 -0.25 6.24
CA LEU A 177 -33.81 -1.08 7.44
C LEU A 177 -35.07 -0.75 8.28
N SER A 178 -35.40 0.53 8.42
CA SER A 178 -36.62 0.97 9.11
C SER A 178 -37.87 0.42 8.41
N ASN A 179 -37.96 0.56 7.09
CA ASN A 179 -39.10 0.07 6.33
C ASN A 179 -39.19 -1.46 6.33
N GLN A 180 -38.06 -2.16 6.27
CA GLN A 180 -37.98 -3.62 6.41
C GLN A 180 -38.51 -4.06 7.78
N THR A 181 -38.11 -3.37 8.86
CA THR A 181 -38.55 -3.67 10.23
C THR A 181 -40.06 -3.45 10.38
N LYS A 182 -40.58 -2.33 9.85
CA LYS A 182 -42.04 -2.06 9.82
C LYS A 182 -42.79 -3.16 9.07
N LEU A 183 -42.30 -3.56 7.90
CA LEU A 183 -42.92 -4.62 7.10
C LEU A 183 -42.96 -5.94 7.85
N VAL A 184 -41.84 -6.35 8.48
CA VAL A 184 -41.77 -7.58 9.27
C VAL A 184 -42.79 -7.55 10.42
N ASN A 185 -42.86 -6.43 11.15
CA ASN A 185 -43.82 -6.27 12.25
C ASN A 185 -45.27 -6.34 11.76
N SER A 186 -45.60 -5.63 10.68
CA SER A 186 -46.95 -5.67 10.08
C SER A 186 -47.33 -7.04 9.56
N VAL A 187 -46.38 -7.77 8.94
CA VAL A 187 -46.61 -9.17 8.51
C VAL A 187 -46.85 -10.07 9.71
N SER A 188 -46.09 -9.90 10.79
CA SER A 188 -46.28 -10.67 12.03
C SER A 188 -47.67 -10.44 12.63
N GLU A 189 -48.09 -9.17 12.80
CA GLU A 189 -49.43 -8.83 13.28
C GLU A 189 -50.52 -9.39 12.37
N LYS A 190 -50.37 -9.24 11.05
CA LYS A 190 -51.37 -9.70 10.09
C LYS A 190 -51.48 -11.21 10.02
N SER A 191 -50.37 -11.92 10.23
CA SER A 191 -50.35 -13.38 10.33
C SER A 191 -51.12 -13.87 11.55
N GLU A 192 -50.94 -13.22 12.71
CA GLU A 192 -51.67 -13.57 13.93
C GLU A 192 -53.18 -13.30 13.77
N GLU A 193 -53.54 -12.16 13.19
CA GLU A 193 -54.92 -11.81 12.83
C GLU A 193 -55.53 -12.86 11.89
N LEU A 194 -54.80 -13.29 10.86
CA LEU A 194 -55.24 -14.32 9.92
C LEU A 194 -55.49 -15.65 10.62
N THR A 195 -54.62 -16.06 11.54
CA THR A 195 -54.81 -17.27 12.36
C THR A 195 -56.09 -17.17 13.19
N ARG A 196 -56.34 -16.03 13.84
CA ARG A 196 -57.58 -15.81 14.61
C ARG A 196 -58.83 -15.87 13.72
N GLN A 197 -58.79 -15.27 12.54
CA GLN A 197 -59.89 -15.31 11.59
C GLN A 197 -60.16 -16.72 11.06
N MET A 198 -59.10 -17.50 10.78
CA MET A 198 -59.21 -18.92 10.39
C MET A 198 -59.79 -19.78 11.51
N GLU A 199 -59.38 -19.57 12.76
CA GLU A 199 -59.93 -20.30 13.91
C GLU A 199 -61.42 -19.98 14.12
N SER A 200 -61.80 -18.70 14.00
CA SER A 200 -63.20 -18.29 14.05
C SER A 200 -64.02 -18.87 12.91
N LEU A 201 -63.49 -18.89 11.69
CA LEU A 201 -64.15 -19.50 10.54
C LEU A 201 -64.35 -21.00 10.74
N SER A 202 -63.33 -21.70 11.23
CA SER A 202 -63.40 -23.13 11.56
C SER A 202 -64.49 -23.41 12.60
N LYS A 203 -64.55 -22.62 13.69
CA LYS A 203 -65.63 -22.71 14.70
C LYS A 203 -67.02 -22.49 14.10
N ASN A 204 -67.18 -21.48 13.24
CA ASN A 204 -68.45 -21.20 12.58
C ASN A 204 -68.89 -22.34 11.65
N ILE A 205 -67.97 -22.91 10.86
CA ILE A 205 -68.26 -24.07 10.00
C ILE A 205 -68.61 -25.30 10.84
N ALA A 206 -67.88 -25.57 11.94
CA ALA A 206 -68.20 -26.65 12.85
C ALA A 206 -69.58 -26.49 13.48
N SER A 207 -69.94 -25.27 13.89
CA SER A 207 -71.26 -24.95 14.44
C SER A 207 -72.38 -25.13 13.41
N LEU A 208 -72.17 -24.68 12.17
CA LEU A 208 -73.12 -24.90 11.06
C LEU A 208 -73.31 -26.40 10.81
N ASN A 209 -72.22 -27.16 10.69
CA ASN A 209 -72.30 -28.61 10.49
C ASN A 209 -73.02 -29.33 11.65
N SER A 210 -72.80 -28.88 12.90
CA SER A 210 -73.52 -29.41 14.06
C SER A 210 -75.03 -29.12 14.00
N VAL A 211 -75.44 -27.92 13.61
CA VAL A 211 -76.85 -27.54 13.44
C VAL A 211 -77.50 -28.32 12.28
N TYR A 212 -76.82 -28.43 11.14
CA TYR A 212 -77.29 -29.23 10.00
C TYR A 212 -77.41 -30.72 10.36
N GLY A 213 -76.44 -31.27 11.10
CA GLY A 213 -76.50 -32.64 11.60
C GLY A 213 -77.66 -32.86 12.59
N GLY A 214 -77.87 -31.92 13.51
CA GLY A 214 -79.01 -31.93 14.43
C GLY A 214 -80.35 -31.84 13.72
N MET A 215 -80.44 -31.01 12.67
CA MET A 215 -81.65 -30.86 11.86
C MET A 215 -81.93 -32.10 11.02
N LEU A 216 -80.93 -32.70 10.37
CA LEU A 216 -81.04 -33.99 9.68
C LEU A 216 -81.46 -35.11 10.62
N SER A 217 -80.86 -35.18 11.82
CA SER A 217 -81.21 -36.17 12.83
C SER A 217 -82.64 -35.98 13.35
N ALA A 218 -83.15 -34.74 13.39
CA ALA A 218 -84.54 -34.44 13.75
C ALA A 218 -85.53 -34.71 12.60
N MET A 219 -85.09 -34.60 11.35
CA MET A 219 -85.93 -34.83 10.15
C MET A 219 -85.96 -36.30 9.73
N GLY A 220 -84.90 -37.07 10.00
CA GLY A 220 -84.78 -38.50 9.66
C GLY A 220 -85.33 -39.47 10.70
N ASN A 221 -85.80 -38.98 11.86
CA ASN A 221 -86.30 -39.81 12.96
C ASN A 221 -87.84 -39.90 13.00
N LYS A 222 -88.47 -40.00 11.82
CA LYS A 222 -89.91 -40.23 11.65
C LYS A 222 -90.15 -41.47 10.79
#